data_AF-A0A1S3HW23-F1
#
_entry.id   AF-A0A1S3HW23-F1
#
_cell.length_a   1.000
_cell.length_b   1.000
_cell.length_c   1.000
_cell.angle_alpha   90.00
_cell.angle_beta   90.00
_cell.angle_gamma   90.00
#
_symmetry.space_group_name_H-M   'P 1'
#
loop_
_entity.id
_entity.type
_entity.pdbx_description
1 polymer ?
#
loop_
_entity_poly.entity_id
_entity_poly.type
_entity_poly.pdbx_seq_one_letter_code
_entity_poly.pdbx_strand_id
1 'polypeptide(L)'
;MAGVGLGLTLALLSLTLRCWPVHSHGRLYEPPGRSTAHSRGFDTPANYNDMGLNCGGFSNQWDVHGGKCGVCGDPWQGPRENEAGGLYATGTIVRQFTMGEYMPIVLEITAPHRGWFEFRLCPHNDPSTPITQECLNQYKLPIYLHANGTTVTRFYSLETIPGSGWTVGKVYMLAKLPDYVTCTQCVLQWKWHTGNSWGTDPDGNSCVGCGPQEEFYGCADIAIYPPGQGTGGVTLPATPAPTGTGTTTGGDTGSTSAPPTAPGNMKVGCWFTNWAQHRSDLAAKFLPEDIDVNLCTHIYYAFAKVDRGTNGEFTVKPYEDNDFELYSRVIGLKHYKPTLKVLLAVGGWTHGTAAFNEMSATAVTRGQFLRNTIAYLRLHGFDGLDYDWEYPGVAWRGSGPETKQQFSDLVKV
;
A
#
# COMPACT_ATOMS: atom_id res chain seq x y z
N MET A 1 -56.70 11.09 -56.36
CA MET A 1 -57.08 10.63 -55.02
C MET A 1 -56.17 9.49 -54.61
N ALA A 2 -55.85 9.45 -53.33
CA ALA A 2 -54.65 8.89 -52.72
C ALA A 2 -54.51 7.36 -52.73
N GLY A 3 -53.27 6.91 -52.52
CA GLY A 3 -52.90 5.52 -52.24
C GLY A 3 -51.40 5.42 -51.93
N VAL A 4 -50.95 6.06 -50.85
CA VAL A 4 -49.56 5.98 -50.36
C VAL A 4 -49.43 4.72 -49.51
N GLY A 5 -48.66 3.74 -49.98
CA GLY A 5 -48.24 2.57 -49.20
C GLY A 5 -47.01 2.91 -48.37
N LEU A 6 -47.15 2.86 -47.04
CA LEU A 6 -46.05 3.00 -46.08
C LEU A 6 -45.19 1.73 -46.11
N GLY A 7 -43.99 1.81 -46.70
CA GLY A 7 -42.94 0.80 -46.53
C GLY A 7 -42.02 1.22 -45.40
N LEU A 8 -42.22 0.67 -44.20
CA LEU A 8 -41.29 0.85 -43.08
C LEU A 8 -40.00 0.04 -43.37
N THR A 9 -38.93 0.71 -43.76
CA THR A 9 -37.58 0.14 -43.76
C THR A 9 -36.93 0.44 -42.41
N LEU A 10 -36.90 -0.55 -41.53
CA LEU A 10 -36.15 -0.48 -40.29
C LEU A 10 -34.64 -0.59 -40.62
N ALA A 11 -33.94 0.54 -40.64
CA ALA A 11 -32.49 0.54 -40.63
C ALA A 11 -32.02 0.15 -39.21
N LEU A 12 -31.67 -1.13 -39.02
CA LEU A 12 -30.93 -1.57 -37.84
C LEU A 12 -29.53 -0.94 -37.89
N LEU A 13 -29.36 0.17 -37.15
CA LEU A 13 -28.04 0.64 -36.76
C LEU A 13 -27.45 -0.39 -35.81
N SER A 14 -26.63 -1.31 -36.35
CA SER A 14 -25.79 -2.19 -35.55
C SER A 14 -24.69 -1.34 -34.92
N LEU A 15 -24.98 -0.82 -33.73
CA LEU A 15 -23.98 -0.24 -32.85
C LEU A 15 -23.05 -1.39 -32.46
N THR A 16 -21.99 -1.60 -33.24
CA THR A 16 -20.89 -2.48 -32.86
C THR A 16 -20.20 -1.81 -31.69
N LEU A 17 -20.67 -2.12 -30.46
CA LEU A 17 -19.82 -1.98 -29.29
C LEU A 17 -18.57 -2.80 -29.59
N ARG A 18 -17.49 -2.13 -29.95
CA ARG A 18 -16.15 -2.68 -29.79
C ARG A 18 -15.94 -2.83 -28.29
N CYS A 19 -16.41 -3.94 -27.72
CA CYS A 19 -15.91 -4.43 -26.45
C CYS A 19 -14.43 -4.71 -26.67
N TRP A 20 -13.59 -3.75 -26.31
CA TRP A 20 -12.21 -4.07 -26.00
C TRP A 20 -12.26 -5.04 -24.82
N PRO A 21 -11.68 -6.25 -24.91
CA PRO A 21 -11.57 -7.10 -23.74
C PRO A 21 -10.65 -6.38 -22.76
N VAL A 22 -11.22 -5.70 -21.77
CA VAL A 22 -10.46 -5.23 -20.62
C VAL A 22 -10.27 -6.45 -19.72
N HIS A 23 -9.28 -7.28 -20.03
CA HIS A 23 -8.81 -8.31 -19.10
C HIS A 23 -7.92 -7.60 -18.07
N SER A 24 -8.53 -7.07 -17.03
CA SER A 24 -7.80 -6.38 -15.97
C SER A 24 -7.49 -7.35 -14.83
N HIS A 25 -6.20 -7.62 -14.64
CA HIS A 25 -5.63 -8.60 -13.72
C HIS A 25 -4.83 -7.88 -12.59
N GLY A 26 -4.03 -8.56 -11.77
CA GLY A 26 -3.25 -7.91 -10.69
C GLY A 26 -1.78 -7.63 -11.07
N ARG A 27 -1.15 -6.61 -10.47
CA ARG A 27 0.32 -6.40 -10.56
C ARG A 27 1.01 -6.16 -9.21
N LEU A 28 2.30 -6.49 -9.17
CA LEU A 28 3.20 -6.05 -8.10
C LEU A 28 3.52 -4.56 -8.30
N TYR A 29 2.88 -3.71 -7.49
CA TYR A 29 2.97 -2.26 -7.59
C TYR A 29 4.16 -1.70 -6.80
N GLU A 30 4.47 -2.28 -5.64
CA GLU A 30 5.60 -1.92 -4.79
C GLU A 30 6.18 -3.17 -4.10
N PRO A 31 7.51 -3.36 -4.07
CA PRO A 31 8.45 -2.73 -5.02
C PRO A 31 8.03 -3.04 -6.46
N PRO A 32 8.07 -2.06 -7.39
CA PRO A 32 7.53 -2.27 -8.74
C PRO A 32 8.08 -3.51 -9.43
N GLY A 33 7.21 -4.39 -9.90
CA GLY A 33 7.61 -5.53 -10.74
C GLY A 33 8.26 -5.07 -12.06
N ARG A 34 9.03 -5.94 -12.70
CA ARG A 34 9.71 -5.71 -14.00
C ARG A 34 8.76 -5.13 -15.05
N SER A 35 7.59 -5.74 -15.24
CA SER A 35 6.55 -5.23 -16.13
C SER A 35 5.90 -3.91 -15.65
N THR A 36 5.87 -3.65 -14.34
CA THR A 36 5.27 -2.45 -13.75
C THR A 36 6.22 -1.25 -13.74
N ALA A 37 7.54 -1.47 -13.76
CA ALA A 37 8.57 -0.48 -13.46
C ALA A 37 8.48 0.80 -14.31
N HIS A 38 8.23 0.67 -15.61
CA HIS A 38 8.07 1.83 -16.51
C HIS A 38 6.98 2.80 -16.03
N SER A 39 5.80 2.26 -15.68
CA SER A 39 4.67 3.08 -15.18
C SER A 39 4.98 3.77 -13.84
N ARG A 40 6.04 3.33 -13.16
CA ARG A 40 6.53 3.87 -11.89
C ARG A 40 7.73 4.80 -12.08
N GLY A 41 8.02 5.19 -13.33
CA GLY A 41 9.01 6.19 -13.69
C GLY A 41 10.41 5.65 -13.96
N PHE A 42 10.61 4.34 -13.94
CA PHE A 42 11.91 3.75 -14.25
C PHE A 42 12.16 3.71 -15.76
N ASP A 43 13.44 3.84 -16.14
CA ASP A 43 13.89 3.73 -17.53
C ASP A 43 13.95 2.26 -17.97
N THR A 44 12.76 1.68 -18.14
CA THR A 44 12.56 0.29 -18.58
C THR A 44 11.49 0.25 -19.68
N PRO A 45 11.46 -0.77 -20.56
CA PRO A 45 10.41 -0.89 -21.56
C PRO A 45 9.00 -0.91 -20.95
N ALA A 46 8.05 -0.25 -21.61
CA ALA A 46 6.66 -0.21 -21.17
C ALA A 46 5.95 -1.53 -21.45
N ASN A 47 5.34 -2.13 -20.42
CA ASN A 47 4.35 -3.20 -20.59
C ASN A 47 2.94 -2.66 -20.30
N TYR A 48 2.10 -2.52 -21.32
CA TYR A 48 0.70 -2.09 -21.15
C TYR A 48 -0.23 -3.20 -20.66
N ASN A 49 0.27 -4.44 -20.58
CA ASN A 49 -0.41 -5.61 -20.03
C ASN A 49 0.35 -6.12 -18.78
N ASP A 50 0.91 -5.22 -17.97
CA ASP A 50 1.69 -5.54 -16.78
C ASP A 50 0.88 -6.21 -15.66
N MET A 51 -0.44 -6.08 -15.71
CA MET A 51 -1.40 -6.80 -14.89
C MET A 51 -1.57 -8.27 -15.32
N GLY A 52 -1.30 -8.61 -16.57
CA GLY A 52 -1.70 -9.87 -17.20
C GLY A 52 -0.68 -11.01 -17.09
N LEU A 53 0.19 -11.02 -16.07
CA LEU A 53 1.23 -12.05 -15.90
C LEU A 53 0.67 -13.33 -15.25
N ASN A 54 -0.29 -13.96 -15.95
CA ASN A 54 -1.10 -15.08 -15.49
C ASN A 54 -0.69 -16.44 -16.08
N CYS A 55 0.60 -16.65 -16.35
CA CYS A 55 1.11 -17.90 -16.94
C CYS A 55 0.54 -18.21 -18.34
N GLY A 56 0.04 -17.19 -19.05
CA GLY A 56 -0.67 -17.34 -20.33
C GLY A 56 -2.13 -17.75 -20.20
N GLY A 57 -2.71 -17.66 -18.99
CA GLY A 57 -4.09 -17.99 -18.68
C GLY A 57 -4.29 -19.40 -18.14
N PHE A 58 -5.42 -19.59 -17.44
CA PHE A 58 -5.76 -20.84 -16.75
C PHE A 58 -5.59 -22.09 -17.62
N SER A 59 -6.28 -22.16 -18.77
CA SER A 59 -6.22 -23.35 -19.63
C SER A 59 -4.83 -23.60 -20.21
N ASN A 60 -4.09 -22.53 -20.50
CA ASN A 60 -2.71 -22.69 -20.96
C ASN A 60 -1.84 -23.33 -19.87
N GLN A 61 -1.91 -22.79 -18.65
CA GLN A 61 -1.15 -23.30 -17.52
C GLN A 61 -1.52 -24.75 -17.20
N TRP A 62 -2.81 -25.02 -16.98
CA TRP A 62 -3.26 -26.29 -16.40
C TRP A 62 -3.58 -27.36 -17.45
N ASP A 63 -4.34 -27.03 -18.49
CA ASP A 63 -4.81 -28.01 -19.47
C ASP A 63 -3.70 -28.39 -20.46
N VAL A 64 -2.85 -27.43 -20.85
CA VAL A 64 -1.81 -27.65 -21.87
C VAL A 64 -0.45 -27.99 -21.24
N HIS A 65 -0.04 -27.29 -20.18
CA HIS A 65 1.31 -27.41 -19.62
C HIS A 65 1.37 -28.06 -18.23
N GLY A 66 0.27 -28.66 -17.76
CA GLY A 66 0.26 -29.44 -16.53
C GLY A 66 0.62 -28.64 -15.28
N GLY A 67 0.16 -27.39 -15.20
CA GLY A 67 0.36 -26.47 -14.07
C GLY A 67 1.63 -25.62 -14.17
N LYS A 68 2.47 -25.82 -15.19
CA LYS A 68 3.75 -25.12 -15.30
C LYS A 68 3.57 -23.64 -15.69
N CYS A 69 4.42 -22.79 -15.11
CA CYS A 69 4.45 -21.35 -15.34
C CYS A 69 5.90 -20.86 -15.39
N GLY A 70 6.16 -19.72 -16.04
CA GLY A 70 7.43 -19.01 -15.87
C GLY A 70 7.63 -18.52 -14.46
N VAL A 71 8.90 -18.41 -14.06
CA VAL A 71 9.28 -17.93 -12.74
C VAL A 71 8.73 -16.53 -12.49
N CYS A 72 8.64 -15.70 -13.54
CA CYS A 72 8.13 -14.34 -13.42
C CYS A 72 6.77 -14.11 -14.09
N GLY A 73 6.00 -15.19 -14.33
CA GLY A 73 4.59 -15.11 -14.78
C GLY A 73 4.37 -15.16 -16.28
N ASP A 74 5.44 -15.27 -17.06
CA ASP A 74 5.35 -15.55 -18.49
C ASP A 74 4.72 -16.93 -18.74
N PRO A 75 4.03 -17.13 -19.88
CA PRO A 75 3.56 -18.45 -20.29
C PRO A 75 4.70 -19.46 -20.31
N TRP A 76 4.39 -20.72 -19.99
CA TRP A 76 5.41 -21.78 -19.97
C TRP A 76 6.11 -21.96 -21.32
N GLN A 77 5.36 -21.80 -22.40
CA GLN A 77 5.86 -21.77 -23.76
C GLN A 77 6.11 -20.33 -24.23
N GLY A 78 7.10 -20.15 -25.10
CA GLY A 78 7.39 -18.85 -25.70
C GLY A 78 8.47 -18.05 -24.96
N PRO A 79 8.65 -16.78 -25.34
CA PRO A 79 9.66 -15.91 -24.75
C PRO A 79 9.40 -15.65 -23.25
N ARG A 80 10.47 -15.66 -22.45
CA ARG A 80 10.43 -15.33 -21.03
C ARG A 80 10.76 -13.84 -20.82
N GLU A 81 9.85 -12.97 -21.24
CA GLU A 81 10.09 -11.52 -21.28
C GLU A 81 10.35 -10.91 -19.89
N ASN A 82 9.85 -11.54 -18.83
CA ASN A 82 10.06 -11.09 -17.45
C ASN A 82 11.20 -11.84 -16.74
N GLU A 83 11.95 -12.71 -17.42
CA GLU A 83 13.10 -13.44 -16.88
C GLU A 83 14.41 -12.97 -17.56
N ALA A 84 15.56 -13.36 -17.02
CA ALA A 84 16.86 -12.88 -17.50
C ALA A 84 17.05 -13.04 -19.02
N GLY A 85 17.47 -11.96 -19.68
CA GLY A 85 17.56 -11.88 -21.15
C GLY A 85 16.25 -11.51 -21.86
N GLY A 86 15.13 -11.45 -21.15
CA GLY A 86 13.84 -10.95 -21.64
C GLY A 86 13.73 -9.42 -21.62
N LEU A 87 12.76 -8.89 -22.36
CA LEU A 87 12.56 -7.44 -22.57
C LEU A 87 12.43 -6.63 -21.28
N TYR A 88 11.74 -7.17 -20.26
CA TYR A 88 11.45 -6.46 -19.02
C TYR A 88 12.46 -6.74 -17.90
N ALA A 89 13.28 -7.79 -18.04
CA ALA A 89 14.33 -8.14 -17.07
C ALA A 89 15.61 -7.33 -17.30
N THR A 90 15.51 -6.01 -17.13
CA THR A 90 16.60 -5.05 -17.38
C THR A 90 17.69 -5.05 -16.30
N GLY A 91 17.43 -5.67 -15.13
CA GLY A 91 18.30 -5.59 -13.96
C GLY A 91 18.19 -4.29 -13.18
N THR A 92 17.20 -3.45 -13.50
CA THR A 92 16.97 -2.17 -12.82
C THR A 92 16.57 -2.39 -11.35
N ILE A 93 17.42 -1.95 -10.42
CA ILE A 93 17.13 -2.01 -8.99
C ILE A 93 16.03 -1.00 -8.65
N VAL A 94 14.82 -1.50 -8.41
CA VAL A 94 13.66 -0.64 -8.13
C VAL A 94 13.65 -0.15 -6.68
N ARG A 95 14.22 -0.91 -5.75
CA ARG A 95 14.31 -0.55 -4.32
C ARG A 95 15.55 -1.14 -3.67
N GLN A 96 16.00 -0.49 -2.62
CA GLN A 96 17.07 -0.97 -1.75
C GLN A 96 16.56 -1.07 -0.33
N PHE A 97 16.98 -2.12 0.37
CA PHE A 97 16.57 -2.43 1.72
C PHE A 97 17.79 -2.78 2.59
N THR A 98 17.59 -2.72 3.90
CA THR A 98 18.49 -3.27 4.92
C THR A 98 18.05 -4.69 5.26
N MET A 99 19.00 -5.63 5.35
CA MET A 99 18.70 -7.00 5.78
C MET A 99 17.92 -7.00 7.10
N GLY A 100 16.93 -7.88 7.21
CA GLY A 100 16.10 -7.96 8.40
C GLY A 100 15.05 -6.86 8.54
N GLU A 101 14.94 -5.88 7.64
CA GLU A 101 13.85 -4.90 7.75
C GLU A 101 12.49 -5.45 7.25
N TYR A 102 11.42 -4.71 7.56
CA TYR A 102 10.10 -4.99 6.99
C TYR A 102 9.97 -4.23 5.67
N MET A 103 9.94 -4.97 4.57
CA MET A 103 9.73 -4.43 3.24
C MET A 103 8.24 -4.18 2.98
N PRO A 104 7.83 -2.96 2.62
CA PRO A 104 6.47 -2.69 2.17
C PRO A 104 6.22 -3.38 0.82
N ILE A 105 5.07 -4.03 0.73
CA ILE A 105 4.57 -4.63 -0.50
C ILE A 105 3.20 -4.04 -0.81
N VAL A 106 3.02 -3.63 -2.06
CA VAL A 106 1.74 -3.13 -2.56
C VAL A 106 1.28 -3.93 -3.76
N LEU A 107 0.18 -4.60 -3.52
CA LEU A 107 -0.85 -5.14 -4.40
C LEU A 107 -1.47 -4.07 -5.27
N GLU A 108 -1.65 -4.20 -6.58
CA GLU A 108 -2.76 -3.51 -7.25
C GLU A 108 -3.62 -4.52 -7.98
N ILE A 109 -4.88 -4.62 -7.57
CA ILE A 109 -5.84 -5.63 -8.01
C ILE A 109 -7.04 -4.93 -8.64
N THR A 110 -7.24 -5.10 -9.94
CA THR A 110 -8.38 -4.50 -10.64
C THR A 110 -9.59 -5.43 -10.73
N ALA A 111 -9.38 -6.75 -10.62
CA ALA A 111 -10.42 -7.76 -10.57
C ALA A 111 -10.16 -8.74 -9.43
N PRO A 112 -10.98 -8.80 -8.38
CA PRO A 112 -10.74 -9.66 -7.22
C PRO A 112 -11.13 -11.13 -7.53
N HIS A 113 -10.13 -12.02 -7.49
CA HIS A 113 -10.29 -13.46 -7.74
C HIS A 113 -10.07 -14.34 -6.49
N ARG A 114 -10.25 -13.77 -5.29
CA ARG A 114 -10.07 -14.48 -4.00
C ARG A 114 -8.66 -15.05 -3.83
N GLY A 115 -8.51 -16.08 -2.99
CA GLY A 115 -7.29 -16.86 -2.86
C GLY A 115 -6.25 -16.19 -1.95
N TRP A 116 -4.97 -16.36 -2.25
CA TRP A 116 -3.88 -15.91 -1.39
C TRP A 116 -2.67 -15.40 -2.15
N PHE A 117 -1.94 -14.49 -1.51
CA PHE A 117 -0.66 -13.96 -1.95
C PHE A 117 0.49 -14.60 -1.17
N GLU A 118 1.62 -14.82 -1.83
CA GLU A 118 2.86 -15.32 -1.22
C GLU A 118 4.05 -14.63 -1.87
N PHE A 119 5.09 -14.39 -1.07
CA PHE A 119 6.29 -13.70 -1.52
C PHE A 119 7.51 -14.56 -1.28
N ARG A 120 8.41 -14.57 -2.26
CA ARG A 120 9.67 -15.31 -2.21
C ARG A 120 10.80 -14.41 -2.66
N LEU A 121 11.98 -14.66 -2.11
CA LEU A 121 13.19 -13.97 -2.46
C LEU A 121 14.20 -14.96 -3.04
N CYS A 122 14.97 -14.54 -4.03
CA CYS A 122 16.16 -15.26 -4.45
C CYS A 122 17.35 -14.30 -4.29
N PRO A 123 18.29 -14.58 -3.37
CA PRO A 123 19.55 -13.87 -3.30
C PRO A 123 20.30 -14.10 -4.60
N HIS A 124 20.45 -13.02 -5.36
CA HIS A 124 20.99 -13.04 -6.70
C HIS A 124 21.83 -11.78 -6.91
N ASN A 125 22.75 -11.81 -7.88
CA ASN A 125 23.67 -10.69 -8.10
C ASN A 125 24.02 -10.49 -9.59
N ASP A 126 23.42 -11.26 -10.51
CA ASP A 126 23.72 -11.18 -11.94
C ASP A 126 22.43 -11.21 -12.78
N PRO A 127 21.87 -10.05 -13.15
CA PRO A 127 20.59 -9.96 -13.85
C PRO A 127 20.60 -10.61 -15.24
N SER A 128 21.78 -10.97 -15.79
CA SER A 128 21.89 -11.68 -17.06
C SER A 128 21.66 -13.18 -16.95
N THR A 129 21.59 -13.72 -15.73
CA THR A 129 21.39 -15.14 -15.47
C THR A 129 20.00 -15.42 -14.89
N PRO A 130 19.30 -16.46 -15.37
CA PRO A 130 17.96 -16.75 -14.87
C PRO A 130 18.01 -17.30 -13.44
N ILE A 131 17.12 -16.78 -12.59
CA ILE A 131 16.85 -17.38 -11.28
C ILE A 131 15.99 -18.65 -11.43
N THR A 132 15.98 -19.50 -10.39
CA THR A 132 15.17 -20.73 -10.38
C THR A 132 14.11 -20.70 -9.29
N GLN A 133 13.04 -21.49 -9.48
CA GLN A 133 12.01 -21.63 -8.46
C GLN A 133 12.57 -22.31 -7.19
N GLU A 134 13.59 -23.15 -7.31
CA GLU A 134 14.29 -23.77 -6.19
C GLU A 134 14.97 -22.73 -5.31
N CYS A 135 15.62 -21.72 -5.90
CA CYS A 135 16.20 -20.61 -5.15
C CYS A 135 15.12 -19.86 -4.37
N LEU A 136 14.04 -19.47 -5.06
CA LEU A 136 12.92 -18.75 -4.45
C LEU A 136 12.26 -19.54 -3.31
N ASN A 137 12.13 -20.85 -3.45
CA ASN A 137 11.52 -21.71 -2.44
C ASN A 137 12.34 -21.80 -1.14
N GLN A 138 13.64 -21.49 -1.18
CA GLN A 138 14.49 -21.45 0.02
C GLN A 138 14.20 -20.20 0.89
N TYR A 139 13.71 -19.11 0.30
CA TYR A 139 13.49 -17.84 1.01
C TYR A 139 12.06 -17.34 0.85
N LYS A 140 11.10 -18.09 1.39
CA LYS A 140 9.72 -17.60 1.56
C LYS A 140 9.69 -16.49 2.60
N LEU A 141 9.12 -15.34 2.23
CA LEU A 141 9.07 -14.17 3.11
C LEU A 141 7.83 -14.22 4.01
N PRO A 142 8.00 -14.14 5.36
CA PRO A 142 6.87 -13.98 6.26
C PRO A 142 6.22 -12.61 6.08
N ILE A 143 4.90 -12.57 6.00
CA ILE A 143 4.08 -11.37 5.94
C ILE A 143 3.60 -11.06 7.35
N TYR A 144 3.88 -9.87 7.84
CA TYR A 144 3.46 -9.43 9.17
C TYR A 144 1.99 -8.99 9.16
N LEU A 145 1.22 -9.56 10.09
CA LEU A 145 -0.17 -9.21 10.32
C LEU A 145 -0.25 -8.33 11.57
N HIS A 146 -0.39 -7.02 11.37
CA HIS A 146 -0.49 -6.05 12.46
C HIS A 146 -1.66 -6.33 13.40
N ALA A 147 -2.78 -6.83 12.86
CA ALA A 147 -4.02 -7.06 13.61
C ALA A 147 -3.85 -8.00 14.81
N ASN A 148 -2.91 -8.94 14.76
CA ASN A 148 -2.66 -9.89 15.84
C ASN A 148 -1.17 -10.05 16.19
N GLY A 149 -0.29 -9.24 15.59
CA GLY A 149 1.15 -9.29 15.80
C GLY A 149 1.83 -10.59 15.33
N THR A 150 1.17 -11.38 14.46
CA THR A 150 1.71 -12.64 13.96
C THR A 150 2.32 -12.49 12.57
N THR A 151 2.95 -13.55 12.07
CA THR A 151 3.42 -13.62 10.68
C THR A 151 2.79 -14.81 9.97
N VAL A 152 2.41 -14.63 8.71
CA VAL A 152 1.90 -15.68 7.83
C VAL A 152 2.74 -15.79 6.57
N THR A 153 2.85 -16.96 5.97
CA THR A 153 3.51 -17.13 4.66
C THR A 153 2.55 -16.93 3.49
N ARG A 154 1.25 -17.02 3.75
CA ARG A 154 0.18 -16.75 2.78
C ARG A 154 -0.76 -15.71 3.36
N PHE A 155 -0.92 -14.60 2.64
CA PHE A 155 -1.91 -13.59 2.96
C PHE A 155 -3.17 -13.87 2.14
N TYR A 156 -4.26 -14.22 2.80
CA TYR A 156 -5.53 -14.47 2.12
C TYR A 156 -6.20 -13.14 1.77
N SER A 157 -6.61 -13.00 0.52
CA SER A 157 -7.40 -11.86 0.05
C SER A 157 -8.61 -11.69 0.98
N LEU A 158 -8.86 -10.46 1.44
CA LEU A 158 -9.62 -10.12 2.65
C LEU A 158 -11.04 -10.71 2.78
N GLU A 159 -11.63 -11.31 1.74
CA GLU A 159 -12.90 -12.06 1.81
C GLU A 159 -12.96 -13.18 2.88
N THR A 160 -11.82 -13.67 3.41
CA THR A 160 -11.85 -14.59 4.57
C THR A 160 -12.24 -13.93 5.89
N ILE A 161 -12.39 -12.60 5.92
CA ILE A 161 -12.95 -11.85 7.05
C ILE A 161 -14.46 -11.66 6.79
N PRO A 162 -15.35 -12.21 7.65
CA PRO A 162 -16.78 -11.99 7.52
C PRO A 162 -17.11 -10.50 7.49
N GLY A 163 -17.70 -10.02 6.38
CA GLY A 163 -18.17 -8.63 6.24
C GLY A 163 -17.29 -7.68 5.41
N SER A 164 -16.12 -8.10 4.92
CA SER A 164 -15.33 -7.27 3.99
C SER A 164 -15.80 -7.46 2.54
N GLY A 165 -16.32 -6.40 1.93
CA GLY A 165 -16.66 -6.39 0.50
C GLY A 165 -15.42 -6.44 -0.40
N TRP A 166 -15.66 -6.82 -1.66
CA TRP A 166 -14.69 -6.93 -2.77
C TRP A 166 -13.57 -5.87 -2.75
N THR A 167 -12.30 -6.32 -2.64
CA THR A 167 -11.14 -5.41 -2.67
C THR A 167 -10.64 -5.21 -4.09
N VAL A 168 -11.24 -4.26 -4.81
CA VAL A 168 -10.62 -3.63 -5.98
C VAL A 168 -9.74 -2.49 -5.47
N GLY A 169 -8.53 -2.35 -6.00
CA GLY A 169 -7.57 -1.31 -5.62
C GLY A 169 -6.27 -1.88 -5.09
N LYS A 170 -5.62 -1.15 -4.18
CA LYS A 170 -4.30 -1.52 -3.67
C LYS A 170 -4.36 -2.32 -2.38
N VAL A 171 -3.53 -3.36 -2.28
CA VAL A 171 -3.44 -4.26 -1.11
C VAL A 171 -2.07 -4.10 -0.45
N TYR A 172 -2.02 -3.72 0.82
CA TYR A 172 -0.79 -3.35 1.51
C TYR A 172 -0.35 -4.45 2.47
N MET A 173 0.92 -4.81 2.41
CA MET A 173 1.52 -5.86 3.23
C MET A 173 2.92 -5.43 3.66
N LEU A 174 3.40 -6.01 4.77
CA LEU A 174 4.80 -5.90 5.18
C LEU A 174 5.43 -7.28 5.16
N ALA A 175 6.39 -7.51 4.27
CA ALA A 175 7.17 -8.74 4.22
C ALA A 175 8.47 -8.58 5.03
N LYS A 176 8.74 -9.51 5.95
CA LYS A 176 9.99 -9.53 6.70
C LYS A 176 11.11 -10.07 5.82
N LEU A 177 12.11 -9.23 5.55
CA LEU A 177 13.34 -9.69 4.90
C LEU A 177 14.16 -10.55 5.88
N PRO A 178 14.89 -11.58 5.40
CA PRO A 178 15.82 -12.31 6.25
C PRO A 178 16.95 -11.38 6.75
N ASP A 179 17.33 -11.52 8.02
CA ASP A 179 18.38 -10.74 8.67
C ASP A 179 19.80 -11.23 8.36
N TYR A 180 19.92 -12.31 7.59
CA TYR A 180 21.17 -12.92 7.15
C TYR A 180 21.37 -12.90 5.63
N VAL A 181 20.44 -12.33 4.86
CA VAL A 181 20.51 -12.27 3.39
C VAL A 181 20.96 -10.88 2.94
N THR A 182 21.92 -10.85 2.02
CA THR A 182 22.33 -9.65 1.29
C THR A 182 22.51 -9.99 -0.18
N CYS A 183 22.25 -9.01 -1.05
CA CYS A 183 22.41 -9.13 -2.50
C CYS A 183 22.39 -7.74 -3.14
N THR A 184 23.27 -7.53 -4.12
CA THR A 184 23.28 -6.31 -4.92
C THR A 184 22.13 -6.28 -5.93
N GLN A 185 21.57 -7.45 -6.27
CA GLN A 185 20.39 -7.58 -7.13
C GLN A 185 19.59 -8.84 -6.77
N CYS A 186 18.86 -8.82 -5.67
CA CYS A 186 17.91 -9.86 -5.32
C CYS A 186 16.71 -9.85 -6.27
N VAL A 187 16.11 -11.02 -6.50
CA VAL A 187 14.82 -11.11 -7.20
C VAL A 187 13.71 -11.44 -6.20
N LEU A 188 12.76 -10.52 -6.04
CA LEU A 188 11.50 -10.75 -5.31
C LEU A 188 10.46 -11.30 -6.28
N GLN A 189 9.89 -12.46 -6.00
CA GLN A 189 8.73 -13.00 -6.70
C GLN A 189 7.48 -12.77 -5.86
N TRP A 190 6.44 -12.18 -6.47
CA TRP A 190 5.07 -12.30 -5.95
C TRP A 190 4.37 -13.49 -6.62
N LYS A 191 3.49 -14.14 -5.87
CA LYS A 191 2.56 -15.11 -6.40
C LYS A 191 1.17 -14.78 -5.88
N TRP A 192 0.19 -14.74 -6.77
CA TRP A 192 -1.21 -14.80 -6.42
C TRP A 192 -1.79 -16.10 -6.94
N HIS A 193 -2.24 -16.95 -6.03
CA HIS A 193 -3.04 -18.12 -6.36
C HIS A 193 -4.49 -17.73 -6.14
N THR A 194 -5.28 -17.66 -7.21
CA THR A 194 -6.69 -17.28 -7.10
C THR A 194 -7.50 -18.38 -6.40
N GLY A 195 -8.78 -18.11 -6.12
CA GLY A 195 -9.63 -19.03 -5.39
C GLY A 195 -11.11 -18.92 -5.78
N ASN A 196 -11.38 -18.51 -7.01
CA ASN A 196 -12.72 -18.32 -7.54
C ASN A 196 -13.19 -19.46 -8.45
N SER A 197 -12.31 -20.41 -8.81
CA SER A 197 -12.68 -21.55 -9.64
C SER A 197 -13.08 -22.76 -8.80
N TRP A 198 -14.07 -23.52 -9.26
CA TRP A 198 -14.36 -24.83 -8.70
C TRP A 198 -13.30 -25.83 -9.15
N GLY A 199 -12.82 -26.66 -8.23
CA GLY A 199 -11.92 -27.76 -8.56
C GLY A 199 -11.87 -28.80 -7.45
N THR A 200 -11.01 -29.79 -7.65
CA THR A 200 -10.81 -30.92 -6.73
C THR A 200 -9.34 -30.99 -6.35
N ASP A 201 -9.05 -30.95 -5.06
CA ASP A 201 -7.70 -31.13 -4.53
C ASP A 201 -7.21 -32.58 -4.74
N PRO A 202 -5.89 -32.83 -4.68
CA PRO A 202 -5.34 -34.19 -4.77
C PRO A 202 -5.92 -35.17 -3.74
N ASP A 203 -6.38 -34.65 -2.59
CA ASP A 203 -6.98 -35.44 -1.52
C ASP A 203 -8.48 -35.75 -1.76
N GLY A 204 -9.04 -35.33 -2.90
CA GLY A 204 -10.41 -35.61 -3.33
C GLY A 204 -11.47 -34.60 -2.86
N ASN A 205 -11.08 -33.60 -2.08
CA ASN A 205 -11.99 -32.53 -1.65
C ASN A 205 -12.36 -31.62 -2.83
N SER A 206 -13.65 -31.38 -3.05
CA SER A 206 -14.14 -30.53 -4.16
C SER A 206 -14.84 -29.29 -3.62
N CYS A 207 -14.35 -28.12 -4.00
CA CYS A 207 -14.85 -26.84 -3.51
C CYS A 207 -14.48 -25.68 -4.45
N VAL A 208 -15.06 -24.50 -4.22
CA VAL A 208 -14.55 -23.26 -4.81
C VAL A 208 -13.21 -22.93 -4.16
N GLY A 209 -12.17 -22.76 -4.98
CA GLY A 209 -10.79 -22.54 -4.54
C GLY A 209 -9.97 -23.83 -4.33
N CYS A 210 -10.58 -25.01 -4.49
CA CYS A 210 -9.88 -26.30 -4.50
C CYS A 210 -9.32 -26.61 -5.90
N GLY A 211 -8.29 -27.45 -5.98
CA GLY A 211 -7.72 -27.91 -7.25
C GLY A 211 -6.99 -26.80 -8.04
N PRO A 212 -6.84 -26.97 -9.36
CA PRO A 212 -6.24 -25.96 -10.25
C PRO A 212 -6.94 -24.59 -10.14
N GLN A 213 -6.16 -23.53 -9.96
CA GLN A 213 -6.63 -22.14 -9.92
C GLN A 213 -5.79 -21.28 -10.86
N GLU A 214 -6.31 -20.16 -11.35
CA GLU A 214 -5.49 -19.24 -12.13
C GLU A 214 -4.37 -18.69 -11.23
N GLU A 215 -3.17 -18.56 -11.76
CA GLU A 215 -2.05 -18.06 -10.99
C GLU A 215 -1.41 -16.86 -11.67
N PHE A 216 -1.05 -15.87 -10.85
CA PHE A 216 -0.30 -14.71 -11.27
C PHE A 216 1.05 -14.68 -10.61
N TYR A 217 2.03 -14.24 -11.38
CA TYR A 217 3.39 -14.05 -10.90
C TYR A 217 3.97 -12.75 -11.45
N GLY A 218 5.19 -12.47 -11.06
CA GLY A 218 5.87 -11.22 -11.34
C GLY A 218 7.10 -11.12 -10.46
N CYS A 219 8.15 -10.52 -11.01
CA CYS A 219 9.42 -10.38 -10.35
C CYS A 219 9.79 -8.91 -10.24
N ALA A 220 10.40 -8.50 -9.12
CA ALA A 220 11.01 -7.20 -8.94
C ALA A 220 12.49 -7.36 -8.58
N ASP A 221 13.33 -6.49 -9.11
CA ASP A 221 14.77 -6.46 -8.84
C ASP A 221 15.06 -5.47 -7.70
N ILE A 222 15.48 -5.97 -6.55
CA ILE A 222 15.74 -5.16 -5.35
C ILE A 222 17.18 -5.38 -4.86
N ALA A 223 17.72 -4.50 -4.02
CA ALA A 223 18.98 -4.74 -3.34
C ALA A 223 18.77 -4.84 -1.83
N ILE A 224 19.57 -5.67 -1.16
CA ILE A 224 19.55 -5.83 0.30
C ILE A 224 20.97 -5.73 0.81
N TYR A 225 21.20 -4.78 1.71
CA TYR A 225 22.52 -4.47 2.27
C TYR A 225 22.57 -4.70 3.79
N PRO A 226 23.77 -4.91 4.36
CA PRO A 226 23.96 -4.80 5.79
C PRO A 226 23.59 -3.42 6.32
N PRO A 227 23.23 -3.30 7.61
CA PRO A 227 23.02 -2.01 8.26
C PRO A 227 24.23 -1.09 8.05
N GLY A 228 23.97 0.12 7.55
CA GLY A 228 25.01 1.13 7.29
C GLY A 228 25.78 0.95 5.97
N GLN A 229 25.43 -0.04 5.14
CA GLN A 229 26.08 -0.28 3.83
C GLN A 229 25.17 -0.18 2.61
N GLY A 230 23.94 0.34 2.77
CA GLY A 230 23.06 0.74 1.67
C GLY A 230 22.81 2.24 1.71
N THR A 231 22.66 2.88 0.55
CA THR A 231 22.00 4.19 0.49
C THR A 231 20.55 3.93 0.88
N GLY A 232 20.18 4.13 2.14
CA GLY A 232 18.81 3.96 2.67
C GLY A 232 17.84 5.01 2.11
N GLY A 233 17.79 5.13 0.79
CA GLY A 233 17.05 6.12 0.04
C GLY A 233 16.70 5.54 -1.32
N VAL A 234 15.42 5.65 -1.67
CA VAL A 234 14.91 5.34 -3.00
C VAL A 234 15.64 6.24 -4.00
N THR A 235 16.44 5.67 -4.91
CA THR A 235 16.72 6.35 -6.19
C THR A 235 15.45 6.28 -7.03
N LEU A 236 14.50 7.19 -6.76
CA LEU A 236 13.53 7.55 -7.79
C LEU A 236 14.33 8.34 -8.84
N PRO A 237 14.27 7.99 -10.14
CA PRO A 237 14.80 8.88 -11.16
C PRO A 237 14.12 10.24 -11.02
N ALA A 238 14.92 11.30 -11.01
CA ALA A 238 14.41 12.65 -11.03
C ALA A 238 13.46 12.78 -12.22
N THR A 239 12.24 13.27 -11.98
CA THR A 239 11.32 13.66 -13.04
C THR A 239 12.09 14.56 -14.02
N PRO A 240 12.16 14.25 -15.33
CA PRO A 240 12.84 15.12 -16.26
C PRO A 240 12.20 16.50 -16.16
N ALA A 241 13.00 17.51 -15.85
CA ALA A 241 12.58 18.89 -15.97
C ALA A 241 12.05 19.09 -17.41
N PRO A 242 10.90 19.77 -17.61
CA PRO A 242 10.39 20.00 -18.94
C PRO A 242 11.42 20.79 -19.73
N THR A 243 11.96 20.17 -20.77
CA THR A 243 12.88 20.79 -21.72
C THR A 243 12.12 21.91 -22.43
N GLY A 244 12.37 23.15 -22.00
CA GLY A 244 11.81 24.33 -22.63
C GLY A 244 12.37 24.48 -24.04
N THR A 245 11.61 24.04 -25.04
CA THR A 245 11.78 24.49 -26.42
C THR A 245 11.24 25.91 -26.53
N GLY A 246 12.14 26.86 -26.76
CA GLY A 246 11.78 28.22 -27.10
C GLY A 246 10.96 28.23 -28.39
N THR A 247 9.78 28.84 -28.35
CA THR A 247 9.13 29.40 -29.52
C THR A 247 8.43 30.69 -29.12
N THR A 248 8.95 31.77 -29.65
CA THR A 248 8.40 33.13 -29.62
C THR A 248 7.11 33.22 -30.44
N THR A 249 6.03 33.73 -29.84
CA THR A 249 5.04 34.68 -30.42
C THR A 249 4.06 35.09 -29.32
N GLY A 250 3.63 36.36 -29.31
CA GLY A 250 3.09 37.07 -28.16
C GLY A 250 1.57 37.23 -28.06
N GLY A 251 1.17 37.97 -27.01
CA GLY A 251 -0.20 38.35 -26.64
C GLY A 251 -0.98 37.18 -26.02
N ASP A 252 -1.58 37.23 -24.83
CA ASP A 252 -2.42 38.28 -24.25
C ASP A 252 -2.55 38.05 -22.73
N THR A 253 -2.81 39.13 -22.01
CA THR A 253 -2.83 39.25 -20.55
C THR A 253 -4.01 38.51 -19.90
N GLY A 254 -3.69 37.50 -19.08
CA GLY A 254 -4.64 36.84 -18.18
C GLY A 254 -3.94 36.45 -16.88
N SER A 255 -3.99 37.35 -15.90
CA SER A 255 -3.43 37.17 -14.56
C SER A 255 -4.17 36.06 -13.80
N THR A 256 -3.54 34.90 -13.65
CA THR A 256 -3.76 34.00 -12.50
C THR A 256 -2.44 33.87 -11.77
N SER A 257 -2.31 34.60 -10.67
CA SER A 257 -1.20 34.46 -9.73
C SER A 257 -1.13 33.02 -9.26
N ALA A 258 -0.04 32.31 -9.60
CA ALA A 258 0.34 31.09 -8.91
C ALA A 258 0.44 31.39 -7.40
N PRO A 259 0.06 30.44 -6.52
CA PRO A 259 0.27 30.61 -5.08
C PRO A 259 1.76 30.84 -4.82
N PRO A 260 2.13 31.73 -3.89
CA PRO A 260 3.52 31.96 -3.57
C PRO A 260 4.14 30.66 -3.06
N THR A 261 5.19 30.20 -3.72
CA THR A 261 6.02 29.09 -3.25
C THR A 261 6.63 29.51 -1.91
N ALA A 262 6.18 28.85 -0.85
CA ALA A 262 6.71 29.07 0.49
C ALA A 262 8.23 28.78 0.53
N PRO A 263 9.02 29.54 1.30
CA PRO A 263 10.46 29.29 1.44
C PRO A 263 10.68 27.87 2.01
N GLY A 264 11.76 27.22 1.58
CA GLY A 264 12.05 25.78 1.69
C GLY A 264 12.14 25.14 3.09
N ASN A 265 11.52 25.71 4.12
CA ASN A 265 11.44 25.20 5.50
C ASN A 265 10.02 25.17 6.10
N MET A 266 8.98 25.59 5.38
CA MET A 266 7.61 25.58 5.90
C MET A 266 7.15 24.15 6.20
N LYS A 267 6.63 23.91 7.42
CA LYS A 267 5.99 22.65 7.77
C LYS A 267 4.53 22.70 7.37
N VAL A 268 4.14 21.84 6.43
CA VAL A 268 2.75 21.60 6.05
C VAL A 268 2.26 20.35 6.77
N GLY A 269 1.21 20.52 7.58
CA GLY A 269 0.51 19.46 8.30
C GLY A 269 -0.74 19.00 7.57
N CYS A 270 -0.83 17.71 7.27
CA CYS A 270 -1.99 17.10 6.62
C CYS A 270 -2.70 16.17 7.60
N TRP A 271 -3.97 16.41 7.86
CA TRP A 271 -4.78 15.51 8.68
C TRP A 271 -5.37 14.40 7.82
N PHE A 272 -5.09 13.15 8.21
CA PHE A 272 -5.73 11.97 7.68
C PHE A 272 -6.76 11.48 8.68
N THR A 273 -8.04 11.57 8.33
CA THR A 273 -9.15 11.15 9.18
C THR A 273 -9.52 9.70 8.89
N ASN A 274 -9.35 8.80 9.86
CA ASN A 274 -9.53 7.36 9.69
C ASN A 274 -10.95 6.99 9.24
N TRP A 275 -11.99 7.73 9.66
CA TRP A 275 -13.37 7.48 9.26
C TRP A 275 -13.67 7.77 7.78
N ALA A 276 -12.76 8.42 7.04
CA ALA A 276 -12.93 8.65 5.61
C ALA A 276 -13.01 7.33 4.80
N GLN A 277 -12.48 6.23 5.35
CA GLN A 277 -12.58 4.88 4.78
C GLN A 277 -14.05 4.38 4.67
N HIS A 278 -14.96 4.92 5.48
CA HIS A 278 -16.35 4.48 5.59
C HIS A 278 -17.30 5.27 4.68
N ARG A 279 -16.80 6.27 3.95
CA ARG A 279 -17.63 7.05 3.03
C ARG A 279 -18.14 6.16 1.90
N SER A 280 -19.45 6.23 1.65
CA SER A 280 -20.14 5.40 0.65
C SER A 280 -19.90 5.87 -0.78
N ASP A 281 -19.72 7.17 -0.99
CA ASP A 281 -19.29 7.73 -2.26
C ASP A 281 -17.81 7.39 -2.49
N LEU A 282 -17.54 6.62 -3.55
CA LEU A 282 -16.18 6.20 -3.92
C LEU A 282 -15.26 7.39 -4.24
N ALA A 283 -15.81 8.51 -4.73
CA ALA A 283 -15.03 9.71 -4.98
C ALA A 283 -14.68 10.48 -3.69
N ALA A 284 -15.42 10.24 -2.60
CA ALA A 284 -15.21 10.87 -1.30
C ALA A 284 -14.45 9.98 -0.32
N LYS A 285 -14.43 8.66 -0.56
CA LYS A 285 -13.62 7.70 0.20
C LYS A 285 -12.14 8.07 0.05
N PHE A 286 -11.43 8.08 1.16
CA PHE A 286 -10.04 8.48 1.20
C PHE A 286 -9.27 7.55 2.14
N LEU A 287 -8.24 6.92 1.59
CA LEU A 287 -7.37 5.97 2.26
C LEU A 287 -5.96 6.56 2.38
N PRO A 288 -5.07 5.97 3.20
CA PRO A 288 -3.70 6.45 3.36
C PRO A 288 -2.98 6.70 2.04
N GLU A 289 -3.32 5.97 0.98
CA GLU A 289 -2.56 5.96 -0.26
C GLU A 289 -3.09 6.88 -1.33
N ASP A 290 -4.22 7.53 -1.03
CA ASP A 290 -4.70 8.71 -1.75
C ASP A 290 -3.93 9.97 -1.30
N ILE A 291 -3.11 9.88 -0.25
CA ILE A 291 -2.27 10.99 0.21
C ILE A 291 -1.11 11.19 -0.77
N ASP A 292 -1.10 12.33 -1.45
CA ASP A 292 0.10 12.82 -2.11
C ASP A 292 1.11 13.32 -1.06
N VAL A 293 2.11 12.49 -0.78
CA VAL A 293 3.17 12.76 0.20
C VAL A 293 3.99 14.01 -0.14
N ASN A 294 3.98 14.49 -1.38
CA ASN A 294 4.73 15.68 -1.76
C ASN A 294 4.08 16.96 -1.25
N LEU A 295 2.77 16.95 -0.99
CA LEU A 295 2.03 18.08 -0.42
C LEU A 295 2.28 18.25 1.09
N CYS A 296 2.66 17.18 1.77
CA CYS A 296 2.74 17.13 3.23
C CYS A 296 4.19 17.06 3.72
N THR A 297 4.51 17.78 4.80
CA THR A 297 5.75 17.54 5.56
C THR A 297 5.49 16.67 6.80
N HIS A 298 4.28 16.79 7.34
CA HIS A 298 3.79 16.05 8.49
C HIS A 298 2.40 15.50 8.14
N ILE A 299 2.14 14.25 8.49
CA ILE A 299 0.79 13.68 8.49
C ILE A 299 0.36 13.46 9.93
N TYR A 300 -0.86 13.88 10.25
CA TYR A 300 -1.52 13.65 11.52
C TYR A 300 -2.58 12.58 11.32
N TYR A 301 -2.34 11.39 11.88
CA TYR A 301 -3.35 10.33 11.88
C TYR A 301 -4.40 10.65 12.93
N ALA A 302 -5.61 10.93 12.49
CA ALA A 302 -6.77 11.24 13.33
C ALA A 302 -7.75 10.04 13.31
N PHE A 303 -8.03 9.35 14.42
CA PHE A 303 -7.53 9.60 15.79
C PHE A 303 -7.21 8.30 16.54
N ALA A 304 -6.47 8.46 17.63
CA ALA A 304 -6.41 7.53 18.75
C ALA A 304 -7.05 8.15 20.00
N LYS A 305 -7.18 7.38 21.08
CA LYS A 305 -7.84 7.80 22.33
C LYS A 305 -6.94 7.68 23.55
N VAL A 306 -7.13 8.57 24.52
CA VAL A 306 -6.63 8.38 25.89
C VAL A 306 -7.57 7.42 26.60
N ASP A 307 -7.00 6.33 27.11
CA ASP A 307 -7.75 5.30 27.80
C ASP A 307 -7.08 4.96 29.13
N ARG A 308 -7.89 4.50 30.08
CA ARG A 308 -7.40 3.89 31.31
C ARG A 308 -7.39 2.37 31.12
N GLY A 309 -6.19 1.82 30.95
CA GLY A 309 -5.96 0.39 30.78
C GLY A 309 -6.53 -0.44 31.92
N THR A 310 -6.64 -1.75 31.70
CA THR A 310 -7.18 -2.70 32.68
C THR A 310 -6.35 -2.79 33.97
N ASN A 311 -5.08 -2.42 33.90
CA ASN A 311 -4.16 -2.25 35.03
C ASN A 311 -4.36 -0.91 35.78
N GLY A 312 -5.34 -0.10 35.39
CA GLY A 312 -5.63 1.21 35.96
C GLY A 312 -4.74 2.34 35.46
N GLU A 313 -3.85 2.06 34.51
CA GLU A 313 -2.84 2.99 33.99
C GLU A 313 -3.34 3.77 32.75
N PHE A 314 -2.98 5.04 32.62
CA PHE A 314 -3.31 5.82 31.42
C PHE A 314 -2.37 5.50 30.25
N THR A 315 -2.96 5.31 29.06
CA THR A 315 -2.24 5.01 27.81
C THR A 315 -3.01 5.53 26.60
N VAL A 316 -2.38 5.46 25.43
CA VAL A 316 -3.06 5.59 24.14
C VAL A 316 -3.63 4.25 23.70
N LYS A 317 -4.78 4.27 23.04
CA LYS A 317 -5.41 3.14 22.35
C LYS A 317 -5.93 3.56 20.96
N PRO A 318 -6.10 2.61 20.03
CA PRO A 318 -6.78 2.90 18.76
C PRO A 318 -8.23 3.32 19.01
N TYR A 319 -8.78 4.08 18.07
CA TYR A 319 -10.19 4.46 18.09
C TYR A 319 -11.05 3.32 17.53
N GLU A 320 -10.62 2.72 16.42
CA GLU A 320 -11.22 1.56 15.74
C GLU A 320 -10.27 0.35 15.72
N ASP A 321 -10.79 -0.88 15.71
CA ASP A 321 -9.96 -2.09 15.74
C ASP A 321 -9.04 -2.21 14.50
N ASN A 322 -9.47 -1.68 13.35
CA ASN A 322 -8.69 -1.69 12.12
C ASN A 322 -7.69 -0.53 12.00
N ASP A 323 -7.59 0.36 13.00
CA ASP A 323 -6.64 1.48 12.98
C ASP A 323 -5.20 0.98 12.88
N PHE A 324 -4.88 -0.19 13.46
CA PHE A 324 -3.53 -0.76 13.35
C PHE A 324 -3.10 -1.03 11.91
N GLU A 325 -4.04 -1.41 11.04
CA GLU A 325 -3.77 -1.59 9.61
C GLU A 325 -3.48 -0.22 8.96
N LEU A 326 -4.31 0.77 9.26
CA LEU A 326 -4.18 2.11 8.71
C LEU A 326 -2.93 2.85 9.23
N TYR A 327 -2.52 2.62 10.48
CA TYR A 327 -1.27 3.16 11.04
C TYR A 327 -0.08 2.74 10.19
N SER A 328 0.04 1.43 9.95
CA SER A 328 1.13 0.87 9.16
C SER A 328 1.14 1.42 7.73
N ARG A 329 -0.04 1.61 7.15
CA ARG A 329 -0.21 2.15 5.80
C ARG A 329 0.22 3.61 5.72
N VAL A 330 -0.20 4.46 6.66
CA VAL A 330 0.23 5.88 6.72
C VAL A 330 1.72 5.99 7.03
N ILE A 331 2.25 5.18 7.95
CA ILE A 331 3.68 5.18 8.30
C ILE A 331 4.53 4.70 7.12
N GLY A 332 4.02 3.73 6.35
CA GLY A 332 4.64 3.23 5.12
C GLY A 332 4.82 4.32 4.05
N LEU A 333 4.08 5.42 4.10
CA LEU A 333 4.26 6.55 3.17
C LEU A 333 5.65 7.19 3.29
N LYS A 334 6.34 7.00 4.42
CA LYS A 334 7.73 7.45 4.61
C LYS A 334 8.71 6.76 3.65
N HIS A 335 8.36 5.59 3.10
CA HIS A 335 9.17 4.96 2.05
C HIS A 335 9.19 5.80 0.77
N TYR A 336 8.09 6.50 0.43
CA TYR A 336 8.03 7.37 -0.75
C TYR A 336 8.67 8.74 -0.49
N LYS A 337 8.61 9.23 0.75
CA LYS A 337 9.25 10.48 1.17
C LYS A 337 9.94 10.28 2.51
N PRO A 338 11.24 9.90 2.54
CA PRO A 338 11.95 9.60 3.79
C PRO A 338 12.00 10.76 4.80
N THR A 339 11.81 11.99 4.34
CA THR A 339 11.76 13.20 5.18
C THR A 339 10.39 13.46 5.80
N LEU A 340 9.35 12.70 5.42
CA LEU A 340 8.00 12.80 5.95
C LEU A 340 7.95 12.37 7.41
N LYS A 341 7.19 13.12 8.21
CA LYS A 341 6.91 12.79 9.61
C LYS A 341 5.46 12.38 9.79
N VAL A 342 5.22 11.31 10.53
CA VAL A 342 3.85 10.84 10.82
C VAL A 342 3.63 10.90 12.32
N LEU A 343 2.65 11.70 12.74
CA LEU A 343 2.26 11.90 14.13
C LEU A 343 0.90 11.24 14.37
N LEU A 344 0.73 10.68 15.56
CA LEU A 344 -0.56 10.16 16.00
C LEU A 344 -1.33 11.26 16.72
N ALA A 345 -2.49 11.66 16.21
CA ALA A 345 -3.38 12.58 16.89
C ALA A 345 -4.26 11.82 17.90
N VAL A 346 -4.21 12.21 19.16
CA VAL A 346 -4.95 11.56 20.25
C VAL A 346 -6.00 12.53 20.80
N GLY A 347 -7.27 12.15 20.71
CA GLY A 347 -8.39 12.94 21.19
C GLY A 347 -9.41 13.27 20.11
N GLY A 348 -9.62 14.57 19.89
CA GLY A 348 -10.66 15.10 19.00
C GLY A 348 -12.02 15.23 19.69
N TRP A 349 -12.95 15.93 19.01
CA TRP A 349 -14.25 16.30 19.55
C TRP A 349 -15.02 15.16 20.26
N THR A 350 -15.14 14.02 19.58
CA THR A 350 -15.97 12.87 19.99
C THR A 350 -15.37 12.10 21.17
N HIS A 351 -14.06 12.19 21.38
CA HIS A 351 -13.40 11.55 22.51
C HIS A 351 -13.88 12.10 23.86
N GLY A 352 -14.21 13.40 23.93
CA GLY A 352 -14.56 14.06 25.17
C GLY A 352 -13.37 14.32 26.09
N THR A 353 -13.66 14.83 27.30
CA THR A 353 -12.66 15.44 28.20
C THR A 353 -12.34 14.61 29.45
N ALA A 354 -13.20 13.65 29.83
CA ALA A 354 -13.10 12.97 31.12
C ALA A 354 -11.74 12.26 31.33
N ALA A 355 -11.33 11.43 30.36
CA ALA A 355 -10.04 10.74 30.45
C ALA A 355 -8.85 11.71 30.44
N PHE A 356 -8.94 12.84 29.72
CA PHE A 356 -7.91 13.87 29.75
C PHE A 356 -7.83 14.58 31.10
N ASN A 357 -8.97 14.92 31.72
CA ASN A 357 -9.01 15.53 33.05
C ASN A 357 -8.33 14.63 34.08
N GLU A 358 -8.67 13.33 34.11
CA GLU A 358 -8.09 12.39 35.07
C GLU A 358 -6.60 12.16 34.82
N MET A 359 -6.22 11.91 33.57
CA MET A 359 -4.83 11.65 33.19
C MET A 359 -3.94 12.85 33.51
N SER A 360 -4.41 14.06 33.22
CA SER A 360 -3.61 15.28 33.38
C SER A 360 -3.56 15.81 34.83
N ALA A 361 -4.39 15.30 35.74
CA ALA A 361 -4.58 15.85 37.08
C ALA A 361 -3.30 15.92 37.93
N THR A 362 -2.44 14.90 37.87
CA THR A 362 -1.27 14.79 38.75
C THR A 362 0.03 14.59 37.97
N ALA A 363 1.16 14.96 38.57
CA ALA A 363 2.47 14.70 37.96
C ALA A 363 2.72 13.20 37.74
N VAL A 364 2.18 12.34 38.62
CA VAL A 364 2.30 10.88 38.53
C VAL A 364 1.57 10.35 37.30
N THR A 365 0.29 10.70 37.13
CA THR A 365 -0.54 10.24 36.02
C THR A 365 -0.06 10.81 34.68
N ARG A 366 0.40 12.06 34.64
CA ARG A 366 1.04 12.65 33.45
C ARG A 366 2.31 11.91 33.05
N GLY A 367 3.24 11.73 33.99
CA GLY A 367 4.50 11.03 33.72
C GLY A 367 4.27 9.58 33.28
N GLN A 368 3.26 8.92 33.84
CA GLN A 368 2.85 7.59 33.44
C GLN A 368 2.28 7.55 32.01
N PHE A 369 1.32 8.43 31.70
CA PHE A 369 0.75 8.53 30.37
C PHE A 369 1.82 8.83 29.32
N LEU A 370 2.76 9.73 29.61
CA LEU A 370 3.86 10.05 28.69
C LEU A 370 4.78 8.84 28.44
N ARG A 371 5.17 8.09 29.49
CA ARG A 371 5.96 6.87 29.32
C ARG A 371 5.24 5.84 28.45
N ASN A 372 3.96 5.60 28.74
CA ASN A 372 3.16 4.61 28.02
C ASN A 372 2.91 5.06 26.57
N THR A 373 2.65 6.35 26.35
CA THR A 373 2.48 6.95 25.02
C THR A 373 3.76 6.87 24.21
N ILE A 374 4.92 7.20 24.76
CA ILE A 374 6.21 7.08 24.07
C ILE A 374 6.47 5.62 23.65
N ALA A 375 6.18 4.67 24.54
CA ALA A 375 6.28 3.25 24.21
C ALA A 375 5.34 2.85 23.08
N TYR A 376 4.08 3.31 23.11
CA TYR A 376 3.08 3.07 22.07
C TYR A 376 3.50 3.65 20.70
N LEU A 377 3.95 4.90 20.67
CA LEU A 377 4.38 5.57 19.43
C LEU A 377 5.58 4.85 18.81
N ARG A 378 6.56 4.45 19.63
CA ARG A 378 7.74 3.69 19.16
C ARG A 378 7.36 2.30 18.67
N LEU A 379 6.46 1.62 19.37
CA LEU A 379 5.97 0.30 18.99
C LEU A 379 5.32 0.33 17.60
N HIS A 380 4.55 1.38 17.30
CA HIS A 380 3.83 1.50 16.04
C HIS A 380 4.56 2.29 14.96
N GLY A 381 5.69 2.93 15.26
CA GLY A 381 6.55 3.61 14.27
C GLY A 381 6.24 5.09 14.01
N PHE A 382 5.49 5.74 14.90
CA PHE A 382 5.17 7.16 14.80
C PHE A 382 6.37 8.04 15.17
N ASP A 383 6.52 9.18 14.48
CA ASP A 383 7.56 10.17 14.74
C ASP A 383 7.21 11.12 15.90
N GLY A 384 5.95 11.16 16.32
CA GLY A 384 5.51 12.03 17.41
C GLY A 384 4.04 11.91 17.74
N LEU A 385 3.64 12.76 18.69
CA LEU A 385 2.28 12.86 19.20
C LEU A 385 1.69 14.20 18.78
N ASP A 386 0.45 14.18 18.33
CA ASP A 386 -0.42 15.35 18.34
C ASP A 386 -1.46 15.17 19.43
N TYR A 387 -1.55 16.15 20.32
CA TYR A 387 -2.36 16.07 21.52
C TYR A 387 -3.58 16.97 21.35
N ASP A 388 -4.67 16.37 20.87
CA ASP A 388 -5.88 17.09 20.48
C ASP A 388 -6.93 17.06 21.62
N TRP A 389 -6.55 17.66 22.75
CA TRP A 389 -7.48 17.92 23.85
C TRP A 389 -8.20 19.25 23.62
N GLU A 390 -9.40 19.15 23.04
CA GLU A 390 -10.22 20.32 22.77
C GLU A 390 -10.86 20.91 24.04
N TYR A 391 -10.65 22.21 24.24
CA TYR A 391 -11.30 23.06 25.26
C TYR A 391 -11.05 22.69 26.74
N PRO A 392 -9.79 22.54 27.20
CA PRO A 392 -9.52 22.46 28.63
C PRO A 392 -10.03 23.71 29.35
N GLY A 393 -10.71 23.50 30.48
CA GLY A 393 -11.26 24.56 31.33
C GLY A 393 -12.67 25.00 30.98
N VAL A 394 -13.34 24.29 30.07
CA VAL A 394 -14.73 24.56 29.69
C VAL A 394 -15.67 23.63 30.46
N ALA A 395 -16.32 24.19 31.49
CA ALA A 395 -17.14 23.43 32.43
C ALA A 395 -18.31 22.68 31.79
N TRP A 396 -18.96 23.25 30.77
CA TRP A 396 -20.08 22.58 30.08
C TRP A 396 -19.63 21.36 29.25
N ARG A 397 -18.33 21.24 28.95
CA ARG A 397 -17.71 20.04 28.38
C ARG A 397 -17.24 19.05 29.44
N GLY A 398 -17.53 19.30 30.72
CA GLY A 398 -17.07 18.48 31.84
C GLY A 398 -15.60 18.71 32.22
N SER A 399 -15.00 19.85 31.83
CA SER A 399 -13.60 20.16 32.11
C SER A 399 -13.49 21.40 33.01
N GLY A 400 -13.05 21.22 34.26
CA GLY A 400 -12.93 22.29 35.25
C GLY A 400 -11.78 23.26 34.94
N PRO A 401 -11.80 24.51 35.43
CA PRO A 401 -10.82 25.56 35.08
C PRO A 401 -9.35 25.16 35.34
N GLU A 402 -9.09 24.28 36.31
CA GLU A 402 -7.78 23.72 36.65
C GLU A 402 -7.11 22.98 35.48
N THR A 403 -7.92 22.42 34.57
CA THR A 403 -7.44 21.62 33.45
C THR A 403 -6.65 22.45 32.41
N LYS A 404 -6.83 23.79 32.39
CA LYS A 404 -5.97 24.68 31.59
C LYS A 404 -4.50 24.59 32.02
N GLN A 405 -4.28 24.57 33.33
CA GLN A 405 -2.93 24.43 33.87
C GLN A 405 -2.44 22.99 33.69
N GLN A 406 -3.30 21.99 33.90
CA GLN A 406 -2.93 20.58 33.73
C GLN A 406 -2.54 20.24 32.28
N PHE A 407 -3.22 20.82 31.28
CA PHE A 407 -2.82 20.78 29.88
C PHE A 407 -1.40 21.34 29.70
N SER A 408 -1.15 22.52 30.26
CA SER A 408 0.16 23.19 30.17
C SER A 408 1.26 22.40 30.87
N ASP A 409 0.94 21.72 31.97
CA ASP A 409 1.89 20.91 32.72
C ASP A 409 2.22 19.60 32.01
N LEU A 410 1.32 19.06 31.19
CA LEU A 410 1.56 17.86 30.40
C LEU A 410 2.57 18.12 29.27
N VAL A 411 2.47 19.26 28.59
CA VAL A 411 3.33 19.59 27.44
C VAL A 411 4.73 20.09 27.80
N LYS A 412 5.00 20.34 29.09
CA LYS A 412 6.30 20.84 29.60
C LYS A 412 7.30 19.75 29.99
N VAL A 413 6.83 18.51 30.15
CA VAL A 413 7.64 17.36 30.56
C VAL A 413 8.53 16.91 29.41
#